data_AF-A0A1J3GTC8-F1
#
_entry.id   AF-A0A1J3GTC8-F1
#
_cell.length_a   1.000
_cell.length_b   1.000
_cell.length_c   1.000
_cell.angle_alpha   90.00
_cell.angle_beta   90.00
_cell.angle_gamma   90.00
#
_symmetry.space_group_name_H-M   'P 1'
#
loop_
_entity.id
_entity.type
_entity.pdbx_description
1 polymer ?
#
loop_
_entity_poly.entity_id
_entity_poly.type
_entity_poly.pdbx_seq_one_letter_code
_entity_poly.pdbx_strand_id
1 'polypeptide(L)'
;MGIPAHATVADALLRTHRRNHRAEHLRRIENLVHAHRGRDPTLADLSLWKHSADAYQTTFNSKKTWLQFREAGPEAEWHKGVWFTHSTPKFSFCAWLATHNRLSTGDRMLSWNMGVNTSCVLCHHPLETRSHLFFDCVYSATIWKALMQGLLRRKYSTNWQAIVSLISDSSQPLLFLFLARYAFQATIHSIWKERNSRRHGEQPLSPNLLITLIDKLVRNRASSIRMLGDTKYEEVLHTWLEARQNV
;
A
#
# COMPACT_ATOMS: atom_id res chain seq x y z
N MET A 1 19.89 -47.09 -8.10
CA MET A 1 19.35 -46.98 -9.48
C MET A 1 20.36 -47.30 -10.58
N GLY A 2 21.68 -47.27 -10.31
CA GLY A 2 22.67 -47.53 -11.37
C GLY A 2 22.87 -46.37 -12.35
N ILE A 3 22.35 -45.19 -12.00
CA ILE A 3 22.59 -43.93 -12.71
C ILE A 3 23.88 -43.34 -12.13
N PRO A 4 24.91 -43.05 -12.95
CA PRO A 4 26.12 -42.36 -12.50
C PRO A 4 25.80 -41.01 -11.84
N ALA A 5 26.58 -40.61 -10.83
CA ALA A 5 26.34 -39.36 -10.11
C ALA A 5 26.43 -38.10 -11.00
N HIS A 6 27.17 -38.18 -12.11
CA HIS A 6 27.35 -37.11 -13.09
C HIS A 6 26.47 -37.30 -14.35
N ALA A 7 25.56 -38.27 -14.34
CA ALA A 7 24.67 -38.49 -15.48
C ALA A 7 23.66 -37.36 -15.62
N THR A 8 23.49 -36.89 -16.86
CA THR A 8 22.43 -35.92 -17.18
C THR A 8 21.05 -36.60 -17.18
N VAL A 9 19.98 -35.80 -17.20
CA VAL A 9 18.62 -36.33 -17.37
C VAL A 9 18.50 -37.07 -18.70
N ALA A 10 19.13 -36.58 -19.77
CA ALA A 10 19.18 -37.24 -21.06
C ALA A 10 19.88 -38.62 -20.98
N ASP A 11 21.02 -38.72 -20.30
CA ASP A 11 21.69 -40.00 -20.05
C ASP A 11 20.81 -40.97 -19.27
N ALA A 12 20.10 -40.47 -18.27
CA ALA A 12 19.17 -41.27 -17.48
C ALA A 12 18.00 -41.78 -18.33
N LEU A 13 17.45 -40.98 -19.24
CA LEU A 13 16.36 -41.39 -20.13
C LEU A 13 16.79 -42.45 -21.15
N LEU A 14 18.03 -42.37 -21.66
CA LEU A 14 18.56 -43.26 -22.68
C LEU A 14 19.14 -44.57 -22.14
N ARG A 15 19.83 -44.52 -21.00
CA ARG A 15 20.70 -45.62 -20.53
C ARG A 15 20.12 -46.44 -19.38
N THR A 16 18.98 -46.01 -18.81
CA THR A 16 18.39 -46.73 -17.68
C THR A 16 17.38 -47.76 -18.14
N HIS A 17 17.41 -48.93 -17.51
CA HIS A 17 16.35 -49.95 -17.61
C HIS A 17 15.56 -49.98 -16.30
N ARG A 18 14.25 -50.24 -16.38
CA ARG A 18 13.37 -50.31 -15.20
C ARG A 18 13.92 -51.31 -14.19
N ARG A 19 14.08 -50.89 -12.94
CA ARG A 19 14.41 -51.80 -11.83
C ARG A 19 13.30 -51.78 -10.79
N ASN A 20 13.11 -52.93 -10.13
CA ASN A 20 12.17 -53.03 -9.02
C ASN A 20 12.82 -52.53 -7.74
N HIS A 21 12.34 -51.39 -7.22
CA HIS A 21 12.83 -50.82 -5.96
C HIS A 21 11.82 -51.01 -4.82
N ARG A 22 12.33 -51.36 -3.64
CA ARG A 22 11.52 -51.43 -2.41
C ARG A 22 11.19 -50.04 -1.84
N ALA A 23 12.08 -49.07 -2.04
CA ALA A 23 11.89 -47.69 -1.57
C ALA A 23 10.95 -46.90 -2.48
N GLU A 24 10.00 -46.16 -1.89
CA GLU A 24 8.97 -45.42 -2.62
C GLU A 24 9.53 -44.29 -3.49
N HIS A 25 10.44 -43.48 -2.95
CA HIS A 25 11.04 -42.37 -3.69
C HIS A 25 11.77 -42.85 -4.95
N LEU A 26 12.43 -44.01 -4.91
CA LEU A 26 13.09 -44.61 -6.07
C LEU A 26 12.07 -45.11 -7.11
N ARG A 27 10.95 -45.71 -6.67
CA ARG A 27 9.84 -46.07 -7.59
C ARG A 27 9.25 -44.84 -8.27
N ARG A 28 9.08 -43.73 -7.53
CA ARG A 28 8.59 -42.47 -8.08
C ARG A 28 9.54 -41.91 -9.14
N ILE A 29 10.85 -41.93 -8.89
CA ILE A 29 11.84 -41.47 -9.87
C ILE A 29 11.82 -42.36 -11.12
N GLU A 30 11.80 -43.69 -10.98
CA GLU A 30 11.66 -44.61 -12.13
C GLU A 30 10.40 -44.32 -12.95
N ASN A 31 9.26 -44.10 -12.30
CA ASN A 31 8.02 -43.76 -12.99
C ASN A 31 8.12 -42.45 -13.77
N LEU A 32 8.80 -41.43 -13.23
CA LEU A 32 9.03 -40.15 -13.91
C LEU A 32 9.99 -40.30 -15.10
N VAL A 33 11.09 -41.04 -14.94
CA VAL A 33 12.04 -41.35 -16.03
C VAL A 33 11.31 -42.09 -17.15
N HIS A 34 10.50 -43.09 -16.80
CA HIS A 34 9.70 -43.84 -17.77
C HIS A 34 8.64 -42.98 -18.49
N ALA A 35 7.93 -42.12 -17.77
CA ALA A 35 6.91 -41.24 -18.35
C ALA A 35 7.49 -40.25 -19.38
N HIS A 36 8.79 -39.97 -19.30
CA HIS A 36 9.49 -39.07 -20.21
C HIS A 36 10.42 -39.79 -21.22
N ARG A 37 10.41 -41.14 -21.26
CA ARG A 37 11.13 -41.89 -22.30
C ARG A 37 10.53 -41.59 -23.68
N GLY A 38 11.40 -41.30 -24.64
CA GLY A 38 11.00 -40.91 -26.00
C GLY A 38 11.07 -39.42 -26.29
N ARG A 39 11.43 -38.58 -25.31
CA ARG A 39 11.87 -37.21 -25.59
C ARG A 39 13.23 -37.23 -26.30
N ASP A 40 13.39 -36.35 -27.26
CA ASP A 40 14.64 -36.21 -28.01
C ASP A 40 15.75 -35.71 -27.08
N PRO A 41 16.84 -36.50 -26.89
CA PRO A 41 17.94 -36.15 -26.00
C PRO A 41 18.84 -35.04 -26.56
N THR A 42 18.68 -34.66 -27.82
CA THR A 42 19.47 -33.60 -28.47
C THR A 42 18.86 -32.21 -28.28
N LEU A 43 17.61 -32.13 -27.80
CA LEU A 43 16.98 -30.87 -27.46
C LEU A 43 17.67 -30.25 -26.25
N ALA A 44 18.03 -28.97 -26.37
CA ALA A 44 18.57 -28.21 -25.26
C ALA A 44 17.52 -28.06 -24.14
N ASP A 45 17.99 -28.07 -22.89
CA ASP A 45 17.14 -27.82 -21.73
C ASP A 45 16.53 -26.42 -21.80
N LEU A 46 15.21 -26.34 -21.55
CA LEU A 46 14.48 -25.07 -21.48
C LEU A 46 14.05 -24.80 -20.03
N SER A 47 14.57 -23.72 -19.46
CA SER A 47 14.10 -23.19 -18.19
C SER A 47 12.70 -22.60 -18.37
N LEU A 48 11.71 -23.19 -17.68
CA LEU A 48 10.34 -22.67 -17.69
C LEU A 48 9.97 -22.08 -16.33
N TRP A 49 9.32 -20.93 -16.37
CA TRP A 49 8.72 -20.27 -15.22
C TRP A 49 7.33 -20.84 -14.98
N LYS A 50 7.08 -21.27 -13.74
CA LYS A 50 5.75 -21.68 -13.31
C LYS A 50 4.84 -20.46 -13.26
N HIS A 51 3.74 -20.52 -14.00
CA HIS A 51 2.76 -19.44 -14.16
C HIS A 51 1.44 -19.73 -13.44
N SER A 52 1.11 -21.01 -13.22
CA SER A 52 0.00 -21.51 -12.38
C SER A 52 0.30 -22.95 -11.96
N ALA A 53 -0.64 -23.65 -11.31
CA ALA A 53 -0.45 -25.03 -10.85
C ALA A 53 0.16 -25.95 -11.93
N ASP A 54 -0.34 -25.85 -13.16
CA ASP A 54 0.01 -26.73 -14.29
C ASP A 54 0.48 -25.99 -15.56
N ALA A 55 0.69 -24.67 -15.49
CA ALA A 55 1.18 -23.89 -16.64
C ALA A 55 2.62 -23.43 -16.45
N TYR A 56 3.47 -23.74 -17.42
CA TYR A 56 4.89 -23.35 -17.46
C TYR A 56 5.16 -22.58 -18.75
N GLN A 57 5.90 -21.48 -18.68
CA GLN A 57 6.22 -20.63 -19.84
C GLN A 57 7.69 -20.21 -19.85
N THR A 58 8.22 -19.88 -21.03
CA THR A 58 9.62 -19.44 -21.20
C THR A 58 9.86 -18.01 -20.71
N THR A 59 8.81 -17.22 -20.49
CA THR A 59 8.90 -15.84 -20.03
C THR A 59 8.59 -15.73 -18.54
N PHE A 60 9.33 -14.87 -17.85
CA PHE A 60 9.02 -14.54 -16.45
C PHE A 60 7.83 -13.59 -16.36
N ASN A 61 6.94 -13.85 -15.40
CA ASN A 61 5.85 -12.93 -15.09
C ASN A 61 5.76 -12.66 -13.58
N SER A 62 6.20 -11.48 -13.16
CA SER A 62 6.24 -11.09 -11.75
C SER A 62 4.89 -11.23 -11.03
N LYS A 63 3.77 -10.91 -11.71
CA LYS A 63 2.42 -11.02 -11.13
C LYS A 63 2.07 -12.49 -10.85
N LYS A 64 2.26 -13.37 -11.83
CA LYS A 64 1.95 -14.80 -11.68
C LYS A 64 2.85 -15.47 -10.65
N THR A 65 4.13 -15.10 -10.62
CA THR A 65 5.09 -15.56 -9.61
C THR A 65 4.67 -15.11 -8.21
N TRP A 66 4.34 -13.83 -8.02
CA TRP A 66 3.88 -13.29 -6.74
C TRP A 66 2.62 -13.98 -6.23
N LEU A 67 1.65 -14.26 -7.12
CA LEU A 67 0.42 -14.96 -6.77
C LEU A 67 0.65 -16.39 -6.26
N GLN A 68 1.76 -17.02 -6.63
CA GLN A 68 2.13 -18.37 -6.16
C GLN A 68 2.82 -18.36 -4.80
N PHE A 69 3.59 -17.32 -4.49
CA PHE A 69 4.30 -17.20 -3.22
C PHE A 69 3.45 -16.57 -2.12
N ARG A 70 2.48 -15.72 -2.48
CA ARG A 70 1.67 -15.03 -1.48
C ARG A 70 0.64 -15.96 -0.86
N GLU A 71 0.45 -15.86 0.44
CA GLU A 71 -0.76 -16.32 1.10
C GLU A 71 -1.82 -15.23 0.97
N ALA A 72 -2.92 -15.52 0.28
CA ALA A 72 -3.99 -14.55 0.08
C ALA A 72 -4.81 -14.39 1.37
N GLY A 73 -4.60 -13.27 2.08
CA GLY A 73 -5.47 -12.84 3.17
C GLY A 73 -6.77 -12.19 2.69
N PRO A 74 -7.71 -11.90 3.61
CA PRO A 74 -8.93 -11.17 3.28
C PRO A 74 -8.61 -9.77 2.74
N GLU A 75 -9.46 -9.29 1.84
CA GLU A 75 -9.34 -7.96 1.26
C GLU A 75 -9.53 -6.89 2.35
N ALA A 76 -8.57 -5.99 2.49
CA ALA A 76 -8.60 -4.97 3.52
C ALA A 76 -9.59 -3.86 3.16
N GLU A 77 -10.64 -3.67 3.95
CA GLU A 77 -11.72 -2.71 3.66
C GLU A 77 -11.23 -1.29 3.34
N TRP A 78 -10.14 -0.86 4.00
CA TRP A 78 -9.55 0.47 3.84
C TRP A 78 -8.76 0.67 2.55
N HIS A 79 -8.46 -0.39 1.78
CA HIS A 79 -7.46 -0.33 0.71
C HIS A 79 -7.83 0.69 -0.38
N LYS A 80 -9.12 0.83 -0.70
CA LYS A 80 -9.62 1.77 -1.72
C LYS A 80 -9.49 3.22 -1.28
N GLY A 81 -9.49 3.47 0.03
CA GLY A 81 -9.24 4.79 0.61
C GLY A 81 -7.77 5.20 0.52
N VAL A 82 -6.85 4.24 0.51
CA VAL A 82 -5.40 4.50 0.49
C VAL A 82 -4.81 4.40 -0.92
N TRP A 83 -5.26 3.43 -1.72
CA TRP A 83 -4.74 3.16 -3.05
C TRP A 83 -5.78 3.52 -4.09
N PHE A 84 -5.55 4.63 -4.79
CA PHE A 84 -6.44 5.14 -5.83
C PHE A 84 -5.66 5.84 -6.94
N THR A 85 -6.29 5.95 -8.10
CA THR A 85 -5.75 6.65 -9.28
C THR A 85 -5.43 8.09 -8.92
N HIS A 86 -4.32 8.60 -9.46
CA HIS A 86 -3.81 9.94 -9.19
C HIS A 86 -3.41 10.23 -7.74
N SER A 87 -3.32 9.23 -6.87
CA SER A 87 -2.68 9.40 -5.56
C SER A 87 -1.19 9.74 -5.71
N THR A 88 -0.61 10.37 -4.68
CA THR A 88 0.83 10.69 -4.64
C THR A 88 1.52 9.60 -3.81
N PRO A 89 2.45 8.79 -4.36
CA PRO A 89 2.99 7.62 -3.67
C PRO A 89 3.52 7.87 -2.26
N LYS A 90 4.25 8.98 -2.04
CA LYS A 90 4.74 9.35 -0.69
C LYS A 90 3.62 9.60 0.32
N PHE A 91 2.49 10.17 -0.12
CA PHE A 91 1.34 10.43 0.75
C PHE A 91 0.56 9.14 1.01
N SER A 92 0.36 8.32 -0.02
CA SER A 92 -0.30 7.01 0.11
C SER A 92 0.46 6.09 1.05
N PHE A 93 1.79 6.05 0.96
CA PHE A 93 2.63 5.24 1.85
C PHE A 93 2.55 5.71 3.32
N CYS A 94 2.59 7.02 3.55
CA CYS A 94 2.43 7.58 4.90
C CYS A 94 1.03 7.28 5.48
N ALA A 95 -0.02 7.46 4.69
CA ALA A 95 -1.39 7.12 5.09
C ALA A 95 -1.57 5.62 5.34
N TRP A 96 -0.95 4.75 4.54
CA TRP A 96 -0.93 3.31 4.77
C TRP A 96 -0.32 2.95 6.13
N LEU A 97 0.86 3.52 6.45
CA LEU A 97 1.49 3.33 7.76
C LEU A 97 0.60 3.84 8.90
N ALA A 98 -0.05 4.99 8.72
CA ALA A 98 -0.98 5.54 9.69
C ALA A 98 -2.19 4.62 9.91
N THR A 99 -2.80 4.10 8.84
CA THR A 99 -3.92 3.14 8.93
C THR A 99 -3.55 1.89 9.71
N HIS A 100 -2.30 1.42 9.58
CA HIS A 100 -1.78 0.28 10.34
C HIS A 100 -1.26 0.62 11.75
N ASN A 101 -1.39 1.87 12.24
CA ASN A 101 -0.78 2.32 13.50
C ASN A 101 0.73 2.07 13.56
N ARG A 102 1.44 2.16 12.43
CA ARG A 102 2.88 1.85 12.30
C ARG A 102 3.79 3.09 12.33
N LEU A 103 3.24 4.28 12.47
CA LEU A 103 4.02 5.50 12.68
C LEU A 103 4.51 5.57 14.14
N SER A 104 5.68 6.17 14.37
CA SER A 104 6.32 6.29 15.69
C SER A 104 5.65 7.38 16.56
N THR A 105 4.37 7.19 16.87
CA THR A 105 3.58 7.99 17.80
C THR A 105 3.99 7.73 19.26
N GLY A 106 3.63 8.63 20.17
CA GLY A 106 3.96 8.53 21.60
C GLY A 106 3.60 7.18 22.22
N ASP A 107 2.38 6.71 21.98
CA ASP A 107 1.89 5.39 22.42
C ASP A 107 2.72 4.21 21.88
N ARG A 108 3.15 4.27 20.62
CA ARG A 108 3.96 3.22 19.99
C ARG A 108 5.40 3.23 20.52
N MET A 109 5.99 4.42 20.67
CA MET A 109 7.35 4.55 21.19
C MET A 109 7.46 4.09 22.65
N LEU A 110 6.40 4.24 23.45
CA LEU A 110 6.36 3.76 24.84
C LEU A 110 6.65 2.26 24.93
N SER A 111 6.24 1.47 23.92
CA SER A 111 6.54 0.04 23.85
C SER A 111 8.03 -0.29 23.65
N TRP A 112 8.84 0.68 23.20
CA TRP A 112 10.28 0.50 22.96
C TRP A 112 11.13 1.13 24.05
N ASN A 113 10.65 2.21 24.68
CA ASN A 113 11.36 2.93 25.72
C ASN A 113 10.38 3.52 26.75
N MET A 114 10.36 2.94 27.95
CA MET A 114 9.48 3.33 29.05
C MET A 114 9.69 4.78 29.52
N GLY A 115 10.88 5.36 29.32
CA GLY A 115 11.21 6.73 29.73
C GLY A 115 10.95 7.79 28.67
N VAL A 116 10.38 7.43 27.52
CA VAL A 116 10.18 8.38 26.42
C VAL A 116 9.06 9.38 26.73
N ASN A 117 9.25 10.64 26.35
CA ASN A 117 8.18 11.63 26.39
C ASN A 117 7.10 11.25 25.34
N THR A 118 5.93 10.84 25.84
CA THR A 118 4.75 10.45 25.07
C THR A 118 3.84 11.61 24.72
N SER A 119 4.10 12.80 25.26
CA SER A 119 3.25 13.96 25.03
C SER A 119 3.28 14.41 23.57
N CYS A 120 2.14 14.91 23.12
CA CYS A 120 1.97 15.44 21.78
C CYS A 120 2.71 16.77 21.65
N VAL A 121 3.70 16.83 20.76
CA VAL A 121 4.50 18.06 20.54
C VAL A 121 3.70 19.19 19.86
N LEU A 122 2.49 18.90 19.37
CA LEU A 122 1.64 19.88 18.70
C LEU A 122 0.74 20.65 19.68
N CYS A 123 0.33 20.03 20.79
CA CYS A 123 -0.64 20.61 21.74
C CYS A 123 -0.37 20.28 23.21
N HIS A 124 0.71 19.57 23.52
CA HIS A 124 1.13 19.15 24.87
C HIS A 124 0.17 18.18 25.60
N HIS A 125 -0.76 17.55 24.90
CA HIS A 125 -1.57 16.46 25.46
C HIS A 125 -0.67 15.31 25.95
N PRO A 126 -0.93 14.70 27.12
CA PRO A 126 0.00 13.76 27.77
C PRO A 126 0.31 12.49 26.97
N LEU A 127 -0.63 12.04 26.14
CA LEU A 127 -0.46 10.85 25.30
C LEU A 127 -0.78 11.18 23.83
N GLU A 128 0.23 11.07 22.97
CA GLU A 128 0.10 11.16 21.52
C GLU A 128 -0.22 9.77 20.93
N THR A 129 -1.49 9.55 20.57
CA THR A 129 -1.93 8.39 19.79
C THR A 129 -2.10 8.76 18.32
N ARG A 130 -2.31 7.79 17.42
CA ARG A 130 -2.66 8.09 16.01
C ARG A 130 -3.88 9.00 15.88
N SER A 131 -4.99 8.64 16.51
CA SER A 131 -6.25 9.40 16.39
C SER A 131 -6.06 10.82 16.93
N HIS A 132 -5.37 10.94 18.07
CA HIS A 132 -5.00 12.23 18.62
C HIS A 132 -4.14 13.05 17.67
N LEU A 133 -3.03 12.51 17.19
CA LEU A 133 -2.11 13.22 16.32
C LEU A 133 -2.80 13.79 15.08
N PHE A 134 -3.64 13.00 14.40
CA PHE A 134 -4.19 13.40 13.11
C PHE A 134 -5.51 14.17 13.18
N PHE A 135 -6.40 13.89 14.14
CA PHE A 135 -7.74 14.46 14.11
C PHE A 135 -8.31 14.93 15.46
N ASP A 136 -7.81 14.46 16.62
CA ASP A 136 -8.32 14.93 17.93
C ASP A 136 -7.44 16.02 18.57
N CYS A 137 -6.19 16.18 18.15
CA CYS A 137 -5.30 17.24 18.60
C CYS A 137 -5.82 18.59 18.12
N VAL A 138 -5.89 19.60 19.00
CA VAL A 138 -6.40 20.94 18.67
C VAL A 138 -5.72 21.52 17.44
N TYR A 139 -4.39 21.39 17.33
CA TYR A 139 -3.63 21.86 16.18
C TYR A 139 -4.07 21.16 14.87
N SER A 140 -4.15 19.83 14.86
CA SER A 140 -4.51 19.06 13.66
C SER A 140 -6.00 19.16 13.31
N ALA A 141 -6.86 19.21 14.31
CA ALA A 141 -8.30 19.38 14.16
C ALA A 141 -8.65 20.72 13.51
N THR A 142 -7.97 21.82 13.89
CA THR A 142 -8.12 23.13 13.23
C THR A 142 -7.80 23.04 11.74
N ILE A 143 -6.70 22.36 11.39
CA ILE A 143 -6.27 22.18 10.01
C ILE A 143 -7.29 21.33 9.23
N TRP A 144 -7.66 20.18 9.78
CA TRP A 144 -8.62 19.27 9.16
C TRP A 144 -9.98 19.92 8.94
N LYS A 145 -10.49 20.65 9.95
CA LYS A 145 -11.75 21.40 9.84
C LYS A 145 -11.69 22.43 8.71
N ALA A 146 -10.66 23.28 8.69
CA ALA A 146 -10.51 24.32 7.67
C ALA A 146 -10.39 23.76 6.24
N LEU A 147 -9.81 22.57 6.08
CA LEU A 147 -9.67 21.93 4.77
C LEU A 147 -10.92 21.20 4.31
N MET A 148 -11.65 20.56 5.24
CA MET A 148 -12.63 19.52 4.89
C MET A 148 -14.07 19.81 5.26
N GLN A 149 -14.34 20.77 6.15
CA GLN A 149 -15.70 21.05 6.64
C GLN A 149 -16.66 21.34 5.48
N GLY A 150 -16.27 22.19 4.54
CA GLY A 150 -17.13 22.55 3.42
C GLY A 150 -17.28 21.46 2.35
N LEU A 151 -16.27 20.59 2.19
CA LEU A 151 -16.34 19.44 1.27
C LEU A 151 -17.20 18.31 1.85
N LEU A 152 -17.00 17.95 3.11
CA LEU A 152 -17.69 16.83 3.76
C LEU A 152 -19.08 17.21 4.28
N ARG A 153 -19.32 18.49 4.60
CA ARG A 153 -20.59 19.02 5.12
C ARG A 153 -21.11 18.18 6.29
N ARG A 154 -22.28 17.54 6.14
CA ARG A 154 -22.92 16.68 7.14
C ARG A 154 -22.14 15.38 7.42
N LYS A 155 -21.22 14.99 6.55
CA LYS A 155 -20.35 13.81 6.69
C LYS A 155 -19.02 14.15 7.39
N TYR A 156 -18.82 15.40 7.82
CA TYR A 156 -17.62 15.80 8.52
C TYR A 156 -17.47 15.02 9.84
N SER A 157 -16.26 14.54 10.10
CA SER A 157 -15.90 13.86 11.34
C SER A 157 -14.42 14.05 11.63
N THR A 158 -14.05 14.01 12.90
CA THR A 158 -12.67 13.84 13.39
C THR A 158 -12.40 12.39 13.81
N ASN A 159 -13.41 11.53 13.88
CA ASN A 159 -13.22 10.14 14.24
C ASN A 159 -12.49 9.39 13.12
N TRP A 160 -11.32 8.82 13.43
CA TRP A 160 -10.49 8.12 12.46
C TRP A 160 -11.25 7.03 11.69
N GLN A 161 -11.98 6.16 12.40
CA GLN A 161 -12.70 5.05 11.79
C GLN A 161 -13.83 5.53 10.87
N ALA A 162 -14.56 6.58 11.25
CA ALA A 162 -15.59 7.19 10.42
C ALA A 162 -14.98 7.77 9.13
N ILE A 163 -13.84 8.46 9.22
CA ILE A 163 -13.13 9.01 8.07
C ILE A 163 -12.65 7.89 7.13
N VAL A 164 -12.00 6.85 7.68
CA VAL A 164 -11.52 5.71 6.87
C VAL A 164 -12.68 4.99 6.18
N SER A 165 -13.80 4.79 6.87
CA SER A 165 -15.00 4.18 6.27
C SER A 165 -15.54 5.04 5.12
N LEU A 166 -15.64 6.35 5.31
CA LEU A 166 -16.11 7.29 4.30
C LEU A 166 -15.25 7.29 3.04
N ILE A 167 -13.92 7.31 3.17
CA ILE A 167 -13.01 7.34 2.01
C ILE A 167 -12.92 5.97 1.32
N SER A 168 -13.33 4.89 1.99
CA SER A 168 -13.30 3.53 1.43
C SER A 168 -14.60 3.17 0.72
N ASP A 169 -15.71 3.84 1.06
CA ASP A 169 -17.01 3.69 0.43
C ASP A 169 -16.97 4.11 -1.05
N SER A 170 -17.00 3.12 -1.95
CA SER A 170 -16.95 3.33 -3.40
C SER A 170 -18.28 3.75 -4.02
N SER A 171 -19.36 3.87 -3.24
CA SER A 171 -20.65 4.36 -3.72
C SER A 171 -20.70 5.89 -3.87
N GLN A 172 -19.72 6.59 -3.30
CA GLN A 172 -19.65 8.04 -3.35
C GLN A 172 -19.19 8.56 -4.72
N PRO A 173 -19.53 9.80 -5.10
CA PRO A 173 -19.13 10.39 -6.37
C PRO A 173 -17.60 10.42 -6.56
N LEU A 174 -17.14 10.20 -7.80
CA LEU A 174 -15.71 10.09 -8.13
C LEU A 174 -14.88 11.29 -7.66
N LEU A 175 -15.33 12.50 -7.99
CA LEU A 175 -14.61 13.74 -7.66
C LEU A 175 -14.55 13.98 -6.16
N PHE A 176 -15.67 13.73 -5.47
CA PHE A 176 -15.77 13.79 -4.02
C PHE A 176 -14.78 12.82 -3.37
N LEU A 177 -14.76 11.55 -3.80
CA LEU A 177 -13.85 10.54 -3.27
C LEU A 177 -12.40 10.89 -3.53
N PHE A 178 -12.07 11.35 -4.73
CA PHE A 178 -10.71 11.77 -5.05
C PHE A 178 -10.25 12.89 -4.11
N LEU A 179 -11.03 13.96 -3.96
CA LEU A 179 -10.69 15.07 -3.08
C LEU A 179 -10.61 14.64 -1.62
N ALA A 180 -11.57 13.86 -1.13
CA ALA A 180 -11.59 13.36 0.23
C ALA A 180 -10.35 12.51 0.54
N ARG A 181 -10.01 11.55 -0.34
CA ARG A 181 -8.84 10.69 -0.19
C ARG A 181 -7.54 11.47 -0.30
N TYR A 182 -7.42 12.34 -1.31
CA TYR A 182 -6.19 13.08 -1.54
C TYR A 182 -5.91 14.09 -0.44
N ALA A 183 -6.92 14.83 0.02
CA ALA A 183 -6.79 15.77 1.13
C ALA A 183 -6.50 15.04 2.46
N PHE A 184 -7.13 13.87 2.71
CA PHE A 184 -6.80 13.01 3.83
C PHE A 184 -5.31 12.61 3.85
N GLN A 185 -4.80 12.09 2.73
CA GLN A 185 -3.40 11.68 2.62
C GLN A 185 -2.42 12.85 2.73
N ALA A 186 -2.72 13.98 2.08
CA ALA A 186 -1.89 15.18 2.14
C ALA A 186 -1.85 15.76 3.57
N THR A 187 -2.98 15.73 4.28
CA THR A 187 -3.08 16.18 5.68
C THR A 187 -2.28 15.29 6.61
N ILE A 188 -2.44 13.97 6.52
CA ILE A 188 -1.65 13.00 7.32
C ILE A 188 -0.16 13.21 7.10
N HIS A 189 0.29 13.25 5.84
CA HIS A 189 1.69 13.42 5.54
C HIS A 189 2.24 14.76 6.06
N SER A 190 1.48 15.86 5.90
CA SER A 190 1.93 17.19 6.32
C SER A 190 1.99 17.34 7.83
N ILE A 191 1.00 16.81 8.56
CA ILE A 191 1.02 16.77 10.03
C ILE A 191 2.15 15.88 10.53
N TRP A 192 2.36 14.71 9.91
CA TRP A 192 3.45 13.81 10.30
C TRP A 192 4.82 14.48 10.11
N LYS A 193 5.01 15.18 8.99
CA LYS A 193 6.22 15.98 8.75
C LYS A 193 6.38 17.07 9.79
N GLU A 194 5.37 17.90 10.02
CA GLU A 194 5.38 18.99 11.00
C GLU A 194 5.72 18.49 12.42
N ARG A 195 5.06 17.41 12.85
CA ARG A 195 5.30 16.77 14.14
C ARG A 195 6.75 16.33 14.29
N ASN A 196 7.33 15.70 13.26
CA ASN A 196 8.72 15.26 13.31
C ASN A 196 9.69 16.44 13.27
N SER A 197 9.44 17.44 12.44
CA SER A 197 10.20 18.70 12.40
C SER A 197 10.31 19.33 13.80
N ARG A 198 9.19 19.49 14.52
CA ARG A 198 9.20 20.02 15.91
C ARG A 198 9.99 19.14 16.88
N ARG A 199 9.90 17.81 16.76
CA ARG A 199 10.68 16.88 17.58
C ARG A 199 12.18 16.98 17.33
N HIS A 200 12.58 17.34 16.12
CA HIS A 200 13.97 17.57 15.74
C HIS A 200 14.45 19.01 15.97
N GLY A 201 13.62 19.85 16.62
CA GLY A 201 13.99 21.22 16.98
C GLY A 201 13.81 22.25 15.88
N GLU A 202 13.11 21.92 14.79
CA GLU A 202 12.73 22.90 13.77
C GLU A 202 11.63 23.85 14.31
N GLN A 203 11.56 25.05 13.73
CA GLN A 203 10.58 26.06 14.14
C GLN A 203 9.15 25.62 13.83
N PRO A 204 8.21 25.70 14.81
CA PRO A 204 6.82 25.32 14.60
C PRO A 204 6.13 26.14 13.51
N LEU A 205 5.43 25.48 12.59
CA LEU A 205 4.54 26.16 11.65
C LEU A 205 3.19 26.42 12.28
N SER A 206 2.62 27.60 12.03
CA SER A 206 1.25 27.91 12.44
C SER A 206 0.23 27.05 11.69
N PRO A 207 -0.95 26.76 12.28
CA PRO A 207 -2.00 26.00 11.59
C PRO A 207 -2.39 26.62 10.25
N ASN A 208 -2.50 27.96 10.20
CA ASN A 208 -2.91 28.70 8.99
C ASN A 208 -1.91 28.54 7.85
N LEU A 209 -0.61 28.53 8.16
CA LEU A 209 0.41 28.28 7.15
C LEU A 209 0.32 26.85 6.61
N LEU A 210 0.16 25.85 7.49
CA LEU A 210 0.03 24.46 7.06
C LEU A 210 -1.25 24.23 6.24
N ILE A 211 -2.36 24.89 6.59
CA ILE A 211 -3.60 24.90 5.79
C ILE A 211 -3.32 25.43 4.37
N THR A 212 -2.62 26.54 4.26
CA THR A 212 -2.28 27.17 2.97
C THR A 212 -1.40 26.26 2.11
N LEU A 213 -0.42 25.60 2.73
CA LEU A 213 0.46 24.65 2.06
C LEU A 213 -0.31 23.42 1.55
N ILE A 214 -1.20 22.85 2.37
CA ILE A 214 -2.00 21.69 1.98
C ILE A 214 -3.00 22.07 0.88
N ASP A 215 -3.68 23.22 0.99
CA ASP A 215 -4.57 23.73 -0.06
C ASP A 215 -3.86 23.86 -1.41
N LYS A 216 -2.65 24.46 -1.40
CA LYS A 216 -1.81 24.55 -2.59
C LYS A 216 -1.42 23.18 -3.15
N LEU A 217 -1.12 22.19 -2.30
CA LEU A 217 -0.82 20.82 -2.73
C LEU A 217 -2.01 20.16 -3.44
N VAL A 218 -3.23 20.34 -2.92
CA VAL A 218 -4.45 19.79 -3.54
C VAL A 218 -4.71 20.46 -4.89
N ARG A 219 -4.65 21.80 -4.95
CA ARG A 219 -4.82 22.57 -6.20
C ARG A 219 -3.80 22.17 -7.26
N ASN A 220 -2.52 22.10 -6.88
CA ASN A 220 -1.45 21.70 -7.80
C ASN A 220 -1.68 20.29 -8.35
N ARG A 221 -2.18 19.36 -7.51
CA ARG A 221 -2.50 18.02 -7.99
C ARG A 221 -3.67 18.03 -8.97
N ALA A 222 -4.73 18.76 -8.67
CA ALA A 222 -5.88 18.90 -9.56
C ALA A 222 -5.45 19.46 -10.94
N SER A 223 -4.64 20.53 -10.93
CA SER A 223 -4.07 21.11 -12.17
C SER A 223 -3.19 20.11 -12.92
N SER A 224 -2.34 19.36 -12.21
CA SER A 224 -1.50 18.33 -12.82
C SER A 224 -2.32 17.22 -13.48
N ILE A 225 -3.42 16.76 -12.88
CA ILE A 225 -4.28 15.74 -13.47
C ILE A 225 -4.95 16.27 -14.75
N ARG A 226 -5.43 17.52 -14.72
CA ARG A 226 -5.96 18.18 -15.91
C ARG A 226 -4.93 18.26 -17.04
N MET A 227 -3.67 18.57 -16.71
CA MET A 227 -2.58 18.58 -17.70
C MET A 227 -2.27 17.19 -18.29
N LEU A 228 -2.56 16.11 -17.56
CA LEU A 228 -2.43 14.74 -18.07
C LEU A 228 -3.58 14.34 -19.00
N GLY A 229 -4.60 15.18 -19.18
CA GLY A 229 -5.71 14.93 -20.10
C GLY A 229 -6.78 13.96 -19.59
N ASP A 230 -6.83 13.67 -18.30
CA ASP A 230 -7.86 12.79 -17.73
C ASP A 230 -9.17 13.58 -17.48
N THR A 231 -10.07 13.54 -18.46
CA THR A 231 -11.34 14.28 -18.47
C THR A 231 -12.28 13.90 -17.33
N LYS A 232 -12.12 12.71 -16.73
CA LYS A 232 -12.92 12.27 -15.58
C LYS A 232 -12.71 13.13 -14.33
N TYR A 233 -11.62 13.90 -14.30
CA TYR A 233 -11.20 14.72 -13.16
C TYR A 233 -11.13 16.21 -13.49
N GLU A 234 -11.70 16.65 -14.62
CA GLU A 234 -11.59 18.04 -15.08
C GLU A 234 -12.16 19.05 -14.08
N GLU A 235 -13.26 18.69 -13.41
CA GLU A 235 -13.94 19.54 -12.43
C GLU A 235 -13.34 19.49 -11.01
N VAL A 236 -12.32 18.65 -10.75
CA VAL A 236 -11.73 18.50 -9.41
C VAL A 236 -11.33 19.84 -8.80
N LEU A 237 -10.66 20.70 -9.59
CA LEU A 237 -10.21 22.00 -9.09
C LEU A 237 -11.40 22.90 -8.75
N HIS A 238 -12.43 22.92 -9.58
CA HIS A 238 -13.65 23.69 -9.34
C HIS A 238 -14.35 23.24 -8.06
N THR A 239 -14.62 21.93 -7.93
CA THR A 239 -15.24 21.35 -6.74
C THR A 239 -14.45 21.66 -5.46
N TRP A 240 -13.10 21.65 -5.53
CA TRP A 240 -12.26 22.00 -4.39
C TRP A 240 -12.38 23.47 -3.98
N LEU A 241 -12.50 24.39 -4.95
CA LEU A 241 -12.64 25.83 -4.69
C LEU A 241 -14.02 26.16 -4.11
N GLU A 242 -15.09 25.61 -4.67
CA GLU A 242 -16.46 25.82 -4.18
C GLU A 242 -16.65 25.35 -2.74
N ALA A 243 -16.00 24.24 -2.37
CA ALA A 243 -16.03 23.70 -1.02
C ALA A 243 -15.44 24.65 0.02
N ARG A 244 -14.68 25.68 -0.38
CA ARG A 244 -14.00 26.62 0.53
C ARG A 244 -14.57 28.03 0.52
N GLN A 245 -15.51 28.33 -0.38
CA GLN A 245 -16.24 29.61 -0.41
C GLN A 245 -17.43 29.63 0.56
N ASN A 246 -17.85 28.47 1.04
CA ASN A 246 -19.04 28.27 1.88
C ASN A 246 -18.71 27.93 3.36
N VAL A 247 -17.52 28.29 3.84
CA VAL A 247 -17.03 28.02 5.21
C VAL A 247 -16.71 29.32 5.92
#